data_AF-A0A383E5B1-F1
#
_entry.id   AF-A0A383E5B1-F1
#
_cell.length_a   1.000
_cell.length_b   1.000
_cell.length_c   1.000
_cell.angle_alpha   90.00
_cell.angle_beta   90.00
_cell.angle_gamma   90.00
#
_symmetry.space_group_name_H-M   'P 1'
#
loop_
_entity.id
_entity.type
_entity.pdbx_description
1 polymer ?
#
loop_
_entity_poly.entity_id
_entity_poly.type
_entity_poly.pdbx_seq_one_letter_code
_entity_poly.pdbx_strand_id
1 'polypeptide(L)' 'MLSSPILLDYQSSTPCHQEVVDAMKPYWNQIFGNPSSKSNLAGISSSAALQV' A
#
# COMPACT_ATOMS: atom_id res chain seq x y z
N MET A 1 -24.59 6.53 -23.16
CA MET A 1 -23.56 5.98 -22.25
C MET A 1 -22.26 6.74 -22.52
N LEU A 2 -21.61 7.30 -21.51
CA LEU A 2 -20.26 7.83 -21.68
C LEU A 2 -19.28 6.66 -21.69
N SER A 3 -18.50 6.52 -22.76
CA SER A 3 -17.31 5.66 -22.74
C SER A 3 -16.23 6.38 -21.95
N SER A 4 -15.61 5.71 -20.97
CA SER A 4 -14.37 6.20 -20.40
C SER A 4 -13.29 6.31 -21.50
N PRO A 5 -12.40 7.31 -21.45
CA PRO A 5 -11.32 7.43 -22.40
C PRO A 5 -10.37 6.22 -22.30
N ILE A 6 -9.82 5.79 -23.44
CA ILE A 6 -8.81 4.73 -23.47
C ILE A 6 -7.50 5.29 -22.91
N LEU A 7 -6.92 4.62 -21.91
CA LEU A 7 -5.62 4.98 -21.35
C LEU A 7 -4.49 4.45 -22.24
N LEU A 8 -3.73 5.35 -22.87
CA LEU A 8 -2.58 5.02 -23.73
C LEU A 8 -1.26 5.65 -23.27
N ASP A 9 -1.24 6.31 -22.11
CA ASP A 9 -0.07 7.02 -21.57
C ASP A 9 0.52 6.31 -20.34
N TYR A 10 0.99 5.07 -20.54
CA TYR A 10 1.61 4.27 -19.48
C TYR A 10 3.03 4.75 -19.11
N GLN A 11 3.64 5.62 -19.93
CA GLN A 11 4.97 6.18 -19.67
C GLN A 11 4.91 7.31 -18.62
N SER A 12 3.78 8.02 -18.53
CA SER A 12 3.54 9.01 -17.49
C SER A 12 3.28 8.37 -16.12
N SER A 13 2.34 7.41 -16.08
CA SER A 13 2.04 6.62 -14.88
C SER A 13 1.21 5.39 -15.24
N THR A 14 1.20 4.39 -14.36
CA THR A 14 0.46 3.15 -14.53
C THR A 14 -0.59 2.96 -13.44
N PRO A 15 -1.77 2.41 -13.75
CA PRO A 15 -2.69 1.94 -12.73
C PRO A 15 -2.00 0.94 -11.80
N CYS A 16 -2.27 1.02 -10.50
CA CYS A 16 -1.71 0.08 -9.54
C CYS A 16 -2.26 -1.33 -9.83
N HIS A 17 -1.38 -2.32 -9.95
CA HIS A 17 -1.79 -3.72 -10.15
C HIS A 17 -2.62 -4.20 -8.96
N GLN A 18 -3.66 -5.01 -9.19
CA GLN A 18 -4.58 -5.43 -8.14
C GLN A 18 -3.85 -6.16 -7.00
N GLU A 19 -2.86 -6.99 -7.32
CA GLU A 19 -2.04 -7.69 -6.31
C GLU A 19 -1.21 -6.73 -5.45
N VAL A 20 -0.75 -5.60 -6.02
CA VAL A 20 -0.04 -4.57 -5.25
C VAL A 20 -1.00 -3.88 -4.28
N VAL A 21 -2.21 -3.54 -4.76
CA VAL A 21 -3.27 -2.99 -3.90
C VAL A 21 -3.58 -3.96 -2.75
N ASP A 22 -3.74 -5.25 -3.06
CA ASP A 22 -4.08 -6.28 -2.07
C ASP A 22 -2.97 -6.51 -1.04
N ALA A 23 -1.71 -6.53 -1.48
CA ALA A 23 -0.55 -6.62 -0.59
C ALA A 23 -0.42 -5.40 0.33
N MET A 24 -0.82 -4.21 -0.15
CA MET A 24 -0.72 -2.96 0.62
C MET A 24 -1.91 -2.71 1.56
N LYS A 25 -3.10 -3.27 1.28
CA LYS A 25 -4.33 -3.07 2.06
C LYS A 25 -4.14 -3.18 3.59
N PRO A 26 -3.41 -4.18 4.14
CA PRO A 26 -3.26 -4.32 5.59
C PRO A 26 -2.60 -3.11 6.26
N TYR A 27 -1.72 -2.39 5.57
CA TYR A 27 -0.98 -1.26 6.13
C TYR A 27 -1.81 0.02 6.29
N TRP A 28 -2.99 0.09 5.67
CA TRP A 28 -3.88 1.26 5.78
C TRP A 28 -4.76 1.24 7.03
N ASN A 29 -4.94 0.09 7.67
CA ASN A 29 -5.87 -0.05 8.80
C ASN A 29 -5.37 -0.98 9.92
N GLN A 30 -4.73 -2.10 9.62
CA GLN A 30 -4.31 -3.11 10.60
C GLN A 30 -2.86 -2.89 11.05
N ILE A 31 -1.95 -2.63 10.11
CA ILE A 31 -0.51 -2.44 10.32
C ILE A 31 -0.15 -0.99 10.00
N PHE A 32 -0.84 -0.05 10.66
CA PHE A 32 -0.75 1.39 10.38
C PHE A 32 0.36 2.10 11.17
N GLY A 33 0.98 1.42 12.13
CA GLY A 33 1.97 2.00 13.03
C GLY A 33 3.25 2.45 12.30
N ASN A 34 3.94 3.45 12.85
CA ASN A 34 5.25 3.84 12.35
C ASN A 34 6.29 2.77 12.76
N PRO A 35 6.96 2.10 11.80
CA PRO A 35 7.94 1.04 12.10
C PRO A 35 9.16 1.52 12.88
N SER A 36 9.43 2.84 12.92
CA SER A 36 10.51 3.43 13.73
C SER A 36 10.12 3.62 15.20
N SER A 37 8.84 3.49 15.55
CA SER A 37 8.36 3.63 16.93
C SER A 37 8.58 2.33 17.72
N LYS A 38 9.47 2.37 18.72
CA LYS A 38 9.81 1.19 19.54
C LYS A 38 9.12 1.15 20.90
N SER A 39 8.38 2.20 21.26
CA SER A 39 7.80 2.39 22.59
C SER A 39 6.36 1.91 22.72
N ASN A 40 5.73 1.48 21.62
CA ASN A 40 4.35 1.00 21.62
C ASN A 40 4.18 -0.21 20.71
N LEU A 41 3.11 -0.98 20.99
CA LEU A 41 2.84 -2.24 20.31
C LEU A 41 2.57 -2.05 18.81
N ALA A 42 1.90 -0.97 18.41
CA ALA A 42 1.62 -0.69 17.01
C ALA A 42 2.90 -0.50 16.16
N GLY A 43 3.88 0.24 16.68
CA GLY A 43 5.17 0.43 16.00
C GLY A 43 6.02 -0.83 15.98
N ILE A 44 5.99 -1.64 17.05
CA ILE A 44 6.65 -2.95 17.10
C ILE A 44 6.06 -3.90 16.05
N SER A 45 4.73 -3.99 15.97
CA SER A 45 4.03 -4.82 14.98
C SER A 45 4.33 -4.37 13.54
N SER A 46 4.36 -3.06 13.28
CA SER A 46 4.73 -2.53 11.96
C SER A 46 6.20 -2.80 11.61
N SER A 47 7.12 -2.73 12.58
CA SER A 47 8.52 -3.07 12.35
C SER A 47 8.68 -4.54 11.99
N ALA A 48 7.95 -5.44 12.66
CA ALA A 48 7.97 -6.88 12.37
C ALA A 48 7.44 -7.20 10.96
N ALA A 49 6.45 -6.45 10.46
CA ALA A 49 5.90 -6.63 9.11
C ALA A 49 6.90 -6.31 7.98
N LEU A 50 7.97 -5.58 8.27
CA LEU A 50 9.01 -5.21 7.29
C LEU A 50 10.22 -6.17 7.28
N GLN A 51 10.31 -7.11 8.22
CA GLN A 51 11.47 -8.00 8.31
C GLN A 51 11.39 -9.09 7.23
N VAL A 52 12.48 -9.18 6.44
CA VAL A 52 12.75 -10.16 5.38
C VAL A 52 13.48 -11.36 5.96
#